data_AF-A0A7C6EPN9-F1
#
_entry.id   AF-A0A7C6EPN9-F1
#
_cell.length_a   1.000
_cell.length_b   1.000
_cell.length_c   1.000
_cell.angle_alpha   90.00
_cell.angle_beta   90.00
_cell.angle_gamma   90.00
#
_symmetry.space_group_name_H-M   'P 1'
#
loop_
_entity.id
_entity.type
_entity.pdbx_description
1 polymer ?
#
loop_
_entity_poly.entity_id
_entity_poly.type
_entity_poly.pdbx_seq_one_letter_code
_entity_poly.pdbx_strand_id
1 'polypeptide(L)'
;MKVKVGKVEKLGAILSLIGLVLVFQPFTPALYTYGYYMLALGAVIFVLSGYLPKRTEDGSTYLKDLVKWVVIIAFVLLFVIGVSIMLTPYFVVR
;
A
#
# COMPACT_ATOMS: atom_id res chain seq x y z
N MET A 1 16.79 8.06 -16.42
CA MET A 1 16.62 6.63 -16.07
C MET A 1 15.20 6.19 -16.45
N LYS A 2 15.04 5.20 -17.34
CA LYS A 2 13.72 4.63 -17.67
C LYS A 2 13.42 3.51 -16.67
N VAL A 3 12.67 3.80 -15.62
CA VAL A 3 12.17 2.77 -14.69
C VAL A 3 11.16 1.93 -15.46
N LYS A 4 11.53 0.68 -15.81
CA LYS A 4 10.59 -0.27 -16.42
C LYS A 4 9.66 -0.80 -15.32
N VAL A 5 8.52 -0.12 -15.15
CA VAL A 5 7.43 -0.55 -14.27
C VAL A 5 6.89 -1.89 -14.77
N GLY A 6 6.83 -2.89 -13.89
CA GLY A 6 6.29 -4.21 -14.23
C GLY A 6 4.79 -4.15 -14.54
N LYS A 7 4.26 -5.09 -15.33
CA LYS A 7 2.80 -5.15 -15.61
C LYS A 7 1.96 -5.24 -14.32
N VAL A 8 2.46 -5.96 -13.32
CA VAL A 8 1.82 -6.15 -12.00
C VAL A 8 1.88 -4.87 -11.16
N GLU A 9 3.02 -4.19 -11.17
CA GLU A 9 3.22 -2.92 -10.48
C GLU A 9 2.29 -1.84 -11.04
N LYS A 10 2.16 -1.76 -12.37
CA LYS A 10 1.21 -0.87 -13.03
C LYS A 10 -0.24 -1.16 -12.64
N LEU A 11 -0.62 -2.44 -12.52
CA LEU A 11 -1.94 -2.84 -12.06
C LEU A 11 -2.20 -2.41 -10.61
N GLY A 12 -1.23 -2.62 -9.71
CA GLY A 12 -1.31 -2.15 -8.32
C GLY A 12 -1.51 -0.64 -8.22
N ALA A 13 -0.73 0.13 -8.98
CA ALA A 13 -0.84 1.59 -9.03
C ALA A 13 -2.20 2.07 -9.56
N ILE A 14 -2.71 1.46 -10.63
CA ILE A 14 -4.03 1.79 -11.18
C ILE A 14 -5.13 1.47 -10.16
N LEU A 15 -5.04 0.32 -9.49
CA LEU A 15 -6.01 -0.07 -8.48
C LEU A 15 -6.00 0.89 -7.28
N SER A 16 -4.82 1.33 -6.84
CA SER A 16 -4.70 2.37 -5.80
C SER A 16 -5.30 3.70 -6.22
N LEU A 17 -5.11 4.12 -7.46
CA LEU A 17 -5.71 5.34 -8.00
C LEU A 17 -7.24 5.26 -8.04
N ILE A 18 -7.79 4.12 -8.43
CA ILE A 18 -9.24 3.89 -8.40
C ILE A 18 -9.76 3.96 -6.96
N GLY A 19 -9.08 3.28 -6.03
CA GLY A 19 -9.43 3.35 -4.61
C GLY A 19 -9.38 4.78 -4.06
N LEU A 20 -8.37 5.56 -4.46
CA LEU A 20 -8.21 6.96 -4.06
C LEU A 20 -9.39 7.83 -4.55
N VAL A 21 -9.80 7.65 -5.80
CA VAL A 21 -10.97 8.36 -6.36
C VAL A 21 -12.25 8.01 -5.58
N LEU A 22 -12.45 6.74 -5.25
CA LEU A 22 -13.61 6.30 -4.47
C LEU A 22 -13.61 6.85 -3.04
N VAL A 23 -12.44 7.05 -2.44
CA VAL A 23 -12.29 7.66 -1.09
C VAL A 23 -12.55 9.16 -1.12
N PHE A 24 -12.09 9.89 -2.14
CA PHE A 24 -12.28 11.35 -2.23
C PHE A 24 -13.61 11.76 -2.86
N GLN A 25 -14.26 10.89 -3.62
CA GLN A 25 -15.61 11.10 -4.17
C GLN A 25 -16.55 9.94 -3.81
N PRO A 26 -16.84 9.73 -2.51
CA PRO A 26 -17.77 8.67 -2.11
C PRO A 26 -19.20 9.11 -2.40
N PHE A 27 -19.82 8.55 -3.43
CA PHE A 27 -21.26 8.74 -3.70
C PHE A 27 -22.14 8.04 -2.66
N THR A 28 -21.59 7.06 -1.94
CA THR A 28 -22.25 6.37 -0.83
C THR A 28 -21.23 5.98 0.26
N PRO A 29 -21.67 5.77 1.52
CA PRO A 29 -20.79 5.30 2.60
C PRO A 29 -20.15 3.94 2.29
N ALA A 30 -20.86 3.07 1.57
CA ALA A 30 -20.31 1.78 1.13
C ALA A 30 -19.15 1.97 0.13
N LEU A 31 -19.28 2.92 -0.80
CA LEU A 31 -18.21 3.26 -1.75
C LEU A 31 -16.94 3.77 -1.06
N TYR A 32 -17.09 4.53 0.02
CA TYR A 32 -15.96 4.99 0.83
C TYR A 32 -15.16 3.81 1.40
N THR A 33 -15.86 2.85 2.02
CA THR A 33 -15.24 1.63 2.58
C THR A 33 -14.59 0.77 1.50
N TYR A 34 -15.26 0.54 0.38
CA TYR A 34 -14.70 -0.21 -0.74
C TYR A 34 -13.51 0.52 -1.40
N GLY A 35 -13.53 1.85 -1.43
CA GLY A 35 -12.42 2.69 -1.88
C GLY A 35 -11.17 2.47 -1.03
N TYR A 36 -11.31 2.44 0.30
CA TYR A 36 -10.21 2.12 1.20
C TYR A 36 -9.67 0.71 0.99
N TYR A 37 -10.54 -0.29 0.79
CA TYR A 37 -10.10 -1.66 0.51
C TYR A 37 -9.34 -1.77 -0.82
N MET A 38 -9.84 -1.13 -1.89
CA MET A 38 -9.15 -1.10 -3.18
C MET A 38 -7.82 -0.34 -3.11
N LEU A 39 -7.78 0.77 -2.38
CA LEU A 39 -6.57 1.56 -2.18
C LEU A 39 -5.50 0.74 -1.45
N ALA A 40 -5.88 0.11 -0.33
CA ALA A 40 -5.00 -0.73 0.46
C ALA A 40 -4.48 -1.93 -0.35
N LEU A 41 -5.37 -2.63 -1.05
CA LEU A 41 -5.00 -3.79 -1.87
C LEU A 41 -4.09 -3.40 -3.03
N GLY A 42 -4.38 -2.30 -3.73
CA GLY A 42 -3.52 -1.77 -4.78
C GLY A 42 -2.14 -1.37 -4.25
N ALA A 43 -2.08 -0.76 -3.06
CA ALA A 43 -0.84 -0.32 -2.45
C ALA A 43 0.01 -1.53 -2.06
N VAL A 44 -0.60 -2.57 -1.49
CA VAL A 44 0.08 -3.83 -1.18
C VAL A 44 0.63 -4.49 -2.45
N ILE A 45 -0.17 -4.58 -3.52
CA ILE A 45 0.29 -5.16 -4.79
C ILE A 45 1.44 -4.35 -5.39
N PHE A 46 1.33 -3.02 -5.40
CA PHE A 46 2.36 -2.14 -5.91
C PHE A 46 3.66 -2.29 -5.11
N VAL A 47 3.57 -2.27 -3.78
CA VAL A 47 4.73 -2.39 -2.90
C VAL A 47 5.37 -3.76 -3.04
N LEU A 48 4.59 -4.85 -3.00
CA LEU A 48 5.13 -6.20 -3.15
C LEU A 48 5.76 -6.39 -4.53
N SER A 49 5.11 -5.97 -5.62
CA SER A 49 5.63 -6.20 -6.97
C SER A 49 6.81 -5.30 -7.36
N GLY A 50 6.86 -4.06 -6.86
CA GLY A 50 7.93 -3.12 -7.13
C GLY A 50 9.17 -3.34 -6.24
N TYR A 51 8.96 -3.81 -5.01
CA TYR A 51 10.02 -3.94 -4.00
C TYR A 51 10.40 -5.37 -3.64
N LEU A 52 9.70 -6.40 -4.14
CA LEU A 52 10.24 -7.77 -4.10
C LEU A 52 11.60 -7.75 -4.83
N PRO A 53 12.71 -8.05 -4.13
CA PRO A 53 14.02 -8.02 -4.76
C PRO A 53 13.99 -8.97 -5.95
N LYS A 54 14.20 -8.42 -7.15
CA LYS A 54 14.40 -9.24 -8.35
C LYS A 54 15.60 -10.12 -8.05
N ARG A 55 15.38 -11.44 -8.09
CA ARG A 55 16.41 -12.46 -7.91
C ARG A 55 17.65 -12.03 -8.70
N THR A 56 18.69 -11.59 -8.02
CA THR A 56 20.01 -11.42 -8.63
C THR A 56 20.47 -12.81 -9.05
N GLU A 57 21.11 -12.92 -10.22
CA GLU A 57 21.52 -14.18 -10.84
C GLU A 57 22.39 -15.06 -9.91
N ASP A 58 22.97 -14.48 -8.85
CA ASP A 58 23.79 -15.15 -7.84
C ASP A 58 23.03 -15.75 -6.64
N GLY A 59 21.71 -15.60 -6.52
CA GLY A 59 20.90 -16.27 -5.49
C GLY A 59 21.23 -15.96 -4.02
N SER A 60 22.20 -15.07 -3.74
CA SER A 60 22.84 -14.92 -2.41
C SER A 60 22.32 -13.76 -1.55
N THR A 61 21.29 -13.03 -1.98
CA THR A 61 20.72 -11.95 -1.15
C THR A 61 19.25 -12.19 -0.90
N TYR A 62 18.91 -12.90 0.18
CA TYR A 62 17.52 -13.33 0.42
C TYR A 62 16.92 -13.03 1.81
N LEU A 63 17.72 -12.84 2.85
CA LEU A 63 17.19 -12.72 4.23
C LEU A 63 17.27 -11.31 4.81
N LYS A 64 18.41 -10.64 4.67
CA LYS A 64 18.60 -9.28 5.23
C LYS A 64 17.69 -8.24 4.58
N ASP A 65 17.54 -8.30 3.26
CA ASP A 65 16.64 -7.41 2.54
C ASP A 65 15.18 -7.73 2.86
N LEU A 66 14.81 -9.01 2.92
CA LEU A 66 13.45 -9.44 3.28
C LEU A 66 13.07 -8.99 4.70
N VAL A 67 13.98 -9.14 5.67
CA VAL A 67 13.78 -8.64 7.05
C VAL A 67 13.65 -7.12 7.07
N LYS A 68 14.52 -6.40 6.38
CA LYS A 68 14.43 -4.94 6.25
C LYS A 68 13.07 -4.52 5.67
N TRP A 69 12.55 -5.25 4.68
CA TRP A 69 11.24 -5.00 4.07
C TRP A 69 10.08 -5.26 5.02
N VAL A 70 10.09 -6.38 5.73
CA VAL A 70 9.07 -6.69 6.75
C VAL A 70 9.03 -5.60 7.81
N VAL A 71 10.19 -5.10 8.24
CA VAL A 71 10.28 -4.00 9.21
C VAL A 71 9.69 -2.70 8.66
N ILE A 72 9.97 -2.35 7.39
CA ILE A 72 9.40 -1.15 6.75
C ILE A 72 7.87 -1.26 6.67
N ILE A 73 7.35 -2.40 6.22
CA ILE A 73 5.89 -2.62 6.11
C ILE A 73 5.23 -2.56 7.49
N ALA A 74 5.80 -3.24 8.48
CA ALA A 74 5.30 -3.23 9.86
C ALA A 74 5.30 -1.81 10.44
N PHE A 75 6.38 -1.05 10.21
CA PHE A 75 6.47 0.34 10.68
C PHE A 75 5.40 1.23 10.03
N VAL A 76 5.21 1.14 8.71
CA VAL A 76 4.20 1.94 8.00
C VAL A 76 2.79 1.58 8.50
N LEU A 77 2.49 0.29 8.69
CA LEU A 77 1.20 -0.14 9.23
C LEU A 77 0.97 0.38 10.64
N LEU A 78 1.95 0.21 11.54
CA LEU A 78 1.86 0.69 12.91
C LEU A 78 1.72 2.22 12.96
N PHE A 79 2.43 2.94 12.10
CA PHE A 79 2.33 4.39 11.99
C PHE A 79 0.94 4.82 11.55
N VAL A 80 0.40 4.25 10.47
CA VAL A 80 -0.93 4.59 9.96
C VAL A 80 -2.02 4.25 10.98
N ILE A 81 -1.94 3.09 11.64
CA ILE A 81 -2.88 2.70 12.70
C ILE A 81 -2.77 3.66 13.89
N GLY A 82 -1.55 3.97 14.35
CA GLY A 82 -1.32 4.89 15.46
C GLY A 82 -1.88 6.29 15.18
N VAL A 83 -1.60 6.84 14.00
CA VAL A 83 -2.16 8.12 13.56
C VAL A 83 -3.68 8.06 13.49
N SER A 84 -4.24 6.97 12.95
CA SER A 84 -5.69 6.80 12.86
C SER A 84 -6.34 6.75 14.25
N ILE A 85 -5.77 6.02 15.21
CA ILE A 85 -6.27 5.97 16.60
C ILE A 85 -6.20 7.35 17.26
N MET A 86 -5.09 8.09 17.09
CA MET A 86 -4.94 9.44 17.66
C MET A 86 -5.93 10.43 17.04
N LEU A 87 -6.24 10.27 15.74
CA LEU A 87 -7.16 11.14 15.02
C LEU A 87 -8.64 10.78 15.27
N THR A 88 -8.95 9.51 15.55
CA THR A 88 -10.31 9.00 15.80
C THR A 88 -11.13 9.86 16.78
N PRO A 89 -10.64 10.26 17.98
CA PRO A 89 -11.43 11.09 18.90
C PRO A 89 -11.79 12.47 18.33
N TYR A 90 -11.01 13.02 17.41
CA TYR A 90 -11.29 14.30 16.75
C TYR A 90 -12.35 14.18 15.64
N PHE A 91 -12.59 12.97 15.12
CA PHE A 91 -13.55 12.71 14.05
C PHE A 91 -14.84 12.04 14.51
N VAL A 92 -14.81 11.28 15.61
CA VAL A 92 -15.96 10.50 16.12
C VAL A 92 -16.70 11.22 17.25
N VAL A 93 -16.07 12.17 17.95
CA VAL A 93 -16.75 12.97 18.98
C VAL A 93 -17.41 14.19 18.32
N ARG A 94 -18.57 13.96 17.70
CA ARG A 94 -19.62 14.95 17.45
C ARG A 94 -20.99 14.31 17.56
#